data_AF-A0A167JMU5-F1
#
_entry.id   AF-A0A167JMU5-F1
#
_cell.length_a   1.000
_cell.length_b   1.000
_cell.length_c   1.000
_cell.angle_alpha   90.00
_cell.angle_beta   90.00
_cell.angle_gamma   90.00
#
_symmetry.space_group_name_H-M   'P 1'
#
loop_
_entity.id
_entity.type
_entity.pdbx_description
1 polymer ?
#
loop_
_entity_poly.entity_id
_entity_poly.type
_entity_poly.pdbx_seq_one_letter_code
_entity_poly.pdbx_strand_id
1 'polypeptide(L)'
;MTYFKRTIFGLSLVLLLGTLVPEKIQIPVTGATTHDWNPETFWYKPWGSSGVHKGIDIFGKVGTTVISAVDGFVIFKGHVEKGGNVVAVLGPKWRIHYYAHLIGKYWPVCRARRSNRYFR
;
A
#
# COMPACT_ATOMS: atom_id res chain seq x y z
N MET A 1 29.38 -18.05 -22.34
CA MET A 1 28.31 -17.25 -22.99
C MET A 1 26.90 -17.86 -22.86
N THR A 2 26.75 -19.19 -22.86
CA THR A 2 25.44 -19.88 -22.76
C THR A 2 24.74 -19.73 -21.40
N TYR A 3 25.49 -19.79 -20.29
CA TYR A 3 24.94 -19.60 -18.94
C TYR A 3 24.36 -18.20 -18.74
N PHE A 4 25.07 -17.17 -19.20
CA PHE A 4 24.60 -15.79 -19.14
C PHE A 4 23.26 -15.59 -19.87
N LYS A 5 23.12 -16.16 -21.08
CA LYS A 5 21.85 -16.13 -21.83
C LYS A 5 20.72 -16.85 -21.09
N ARG A 6 21.00 -18.00 -20.47
CA ARG A 6 20.02 -18.75 -19.67
C ARG A 6 19.59 -17.99 -18.41
N THR A 7 20.53 -17.34 -17.71
CA THR A 7 20.23 -16.52 -16.54
C THR A 7 19.34 -15.32 -16.92
N ILE A 8 19.69 -14.60 -17.98
CA ILE A 8 18.86 -13.48 -18.47
C ILE A 8 17.47 -13.97 -18.85
N PHE A 9 17.38 -15.06 -19.60
CA PHE A 9 16.09 -15.62 -20.00
C PHE A 9 15.23 -15.99 -18.78
N GLY A 10 15.82 -16.64 -17.77
CA GLY A 10 15.14 -16.97 -16.52
C GLY A 10 14.63 -15.74 -15.77
N LEU A 11 15.46 -14.69 -15.62
CA LEU A 11 15.06 -13.44 -14.97
C LEU A 11 13.95 -12.72 -15.74
N SER A 12 14.05 -12.65 -17.06
CA SER A 12 13.02 -12.07 -17.92
C SER A 12 11.70 -12.84 -17.82
N LEU A 13 11.76 -14.16 -17.73
CA LEU A 13 10.57 -14.99 -17.55
C LEU A 13 9.90 -14.75 -16.20
N VAL A 14 10.67 -14.65 -15.12
CA VAL A 14 10.13 -14.31 -13.78
C VAL A 14 9.46 -12.94 -13.80
N LEU A 15 10.14 -11.93 -14.36
CA LEU A 15 9.57 -10.58 -14.49
C LEU A 15 8.25 -10.60 -15.27
N LEU A 16 8.22 -11.26 -16.43
CA LEU A 16 7.03 -11.39 -17.27
C LEU A 16 5.89 -12.12 -16.54
N LEU A 17 6.17 -13.24 -15.87
CA LEU A 17 5.14 -13.99 -15.17
C LEU A 17 4.50 -13.15 -14.05
N GLY A 18 5.30 -12.39 -13.29
CA GLY A 18 4.74 -11.52 -12.25
C GLY A 18 3.92 -10.35 -12.78
N THR A 19 4.18 -9.85 -14.00
CA THR A 19 3.33 -8.82 -14.65
C THR A 19 2.01 -9.36 -15.20
N LEU A 20 1.94 -10.67 -15.46
CA LEU A 20 0.73 -11.33 -15.95
C LEU A 20 -0.22 -11.77 -14.84
N VAL A 21 0.21 -11.76 -13.57
CA VAL A 21 -0.67 -12.10 -12.44
C VAL A 21 -1.84 -11.11 -12.39
N PRO A 22 -3.11 -11.58 -12.43
CA PRO A 22 -4.26 -10.70 -12.35
C PRO A 22 -4.32 -10.01 -10.99
N GLU A 23 -4.74 -8.75 -11.01
CA GLU A 23 -4.81 -7.90 -9.83
C GLU A 23 -6.27 -7.64 -9.47
N LYS A 24 -6.71 -8.20 -8.34
CA LYS A 24 -8.02 -7.89 -7.76
C LYS A 24 -7.82 -6.85 -6.67
N ILE A 25 -8.34 -5.65 -6.89
CA ILE A 25 -8.21 -4.52 -5.97
C ILE A 25 -9.50 -4.36 -5.16
N GLN A 26 -9.36 -4.17 -3.85
CA GLN A 26 -10.45 -3.83 -2.93
C GLN A 26 -10.08 -2.62 -2.06
N ILE A 27 -11.08 -1.98 -1.46
CA ILE A 27 -10.85 -0.86 -0.54
C ILE A 27 -10.23 -1.43 0.76
N PRO A 28 -9.02 -1.01 1.16
CA PRO A 28 -8.30 -1.60 2.29
C PRO A 28 -8.83 -1.19 3.67
N VAL A 29 -10.03 -0.65 3.76
CA VAL A 29 -10.68 -0.27 5.02
C VAL A 29 -12.05 -0.95 5.06
N THR A 30 -12.27 -1.76 6.10
CA THR A 30 -13.50 -2.55 6.22
C THR A 30 -14.72 -1.63 6.32
N GLY A 31 -15.69 -1.82 5.42
CA GLY A 31 -16.93 -1.04 5.38
C GLY A 31 -16.79 0.34 4.74
N ALA A 32 -15.60 0.72 4.26
CA ALA A 32 -15.42 1.94 3.50
C ALA A 32 -15.93 1.78 2.06
N THR A 33 -16.43 2.88 1.53
CA THR A 33 -16.99 3.03 0.19
C THR A 33 -16.20 4.10 -0.57
N THR A 34 -16.56 4.33 -1.84
CA THR A 34 -15.97 5.40 -2.64
C THR A 34 -16.22 6.81 -2.10
N HIS A 35 -17.17 6.99 -1.17
CA HIS A 35 -17.44 8.28 -0.54
C HIS A 35 -16.51 8.57 0.65
N ASP A 36 -15.76 7.56 1.11
CA ASP A 36 -14.88 7.66 2.28
C ASP A 36 -13.45 8.11 1.91
N TRP A 37 -13.20 8.48 0.66
CA TRP A 37 -11.96 9.10 0.21
C TRP A 37 -12.27 10.27 -0.71
N ASN A 38 -11.40 11.29 -0.70
CA ASN A 38 -11.54 12.44 -1.60
C ASN A 38 -10.61 12.26 -2.82
N PRO A 39 -11.15 12.10 -4.04
CA PRO A 39 -10.35 11.88 -5.24
C PRO A 39 -9.41 13.05 -5.57
N GLU A 40 -9.74 14.27 -5.15
CA GLU A 40 -8.92 15.46 -5.38
C GLU A 40 -7.63 15.45 -4.54
N THR A 41 -7.55 14.61 -3.52
CA THR A 41 -6.35 14.51 -2.66
C THR A 41 -5.23 13.71 -3.32
N PHE A 42 -5.52 12.91 -4.36
CA PHE A 42 -4.48 12.17 -5.06
C PHE A 42 -3.63 13.13 -5.91
N TRP A 43 -2.32 13.10 -5.72
CA TRP A 43 -1.38 14.02 -6.36
C TRP A 43 -1.59 15.50 -6.01
N TYR A 44 -2.31 15.78 -4.92
CA TYR A 44 -2.60 17.13 -4.48
C TYR A 44 -1.35 17.87 -4.03
N LYS A 45 -1.34 19.19 -4.27
CA LYS A 45 -0.26 20.12 -3.90
C LYS A 45 -0.89 21.39 -3.30
N PRO A 46 -0.34 21.96 -2.22
CA PRO A 46 0.85 21.54 -1.46
C PRO A 46 0.55 20.47 -0.39
N TRP A 47 1.51 19.56 -0.13
CA TRP A 47 1.37 18.48 0.87
C TRP A 47 2.55 18.38 1.85
N GLY A 48 2.59 19.30 2.81
CA GLY A 48 3.60 19.35 3.87
C GLY A 48 5.04 19.24 3.34
N SER A 49 5.90 18.53 4.06
CA SER A 49 7.31 18.31 3.65
C SER A 49 7.49 17.43 2.41
N SER A 50 6.46 16.71 1.97
CA SER A 50 6.50 15.88 0.75
C SER A 50 6.31 16.72 -0.52
N GLY A 51 5.76 17.92 -0.39
CA GLY A 51 5.36 18.78 -1.51
C GLY A 51 4.09 18.28 -2.20
N VAL A 52 3.98 16.99 -2.52
CA VAL A 52 2.83 16.34 -3.18
C VAL A 52 2.31 15.17 -2.34
N HIS A 53 1.00 14.96 -2.35
CA HIS A 53 0.38 13.77 -1.81
C HIS A 53 0.45 12.61 -2.82
N LYS A 54 1.31 11.62 -2.57
CA LYS A 54 1.53 10.50 -3.51
C LYS A 54 0.66 9.27 -3.20
N GLY A 55 -0.39 9.45 -2.42
CA GLY A 55 -1.23 8.38 -1.89
C GLY A 55 -2.70 8.78 -1.85
N ILE A 56 -3.49 7.88 -1.28
CA ILE A 56 -4.93 8.05 -1.06
C ILE A 56 -5.18 7.92 0.43
N ASP A 57 -5.89 8.89 1.01
CA ASP A 57 -6.38 8.80 2.37
C ASP A 57 -7.81 8.26 2.35
N ILE A 58 -8.03 7.13 3.04
CA ILE A 58 -9.36 6.56 3.25
C ILE A 58 -9.76 6.85 4.69
N PHE A 59 -10.81 7.64 4.85
CA PHE A 59 -11.31 8.05 6.14
C PHE A 59 -12.14 6.95 6.78
N GLY A 60 -11.94 6.74 8.07
CA GLY A 60 -12.65 5.74 8.85
C GLY A 60 -12.50 6.00 10.34
N LYS A 61 -13.33 5.32 11.15
CA LYS A 61 -13.19 5.40 12.61
C LYS A 61 -11.83 4.81 13.03
N VAL A 62 -11.24 5.41 14.07
CA VAL A 62 -10.04 4.83 14.69
C VAL A 62 -10.38 3.42 15.16
N GLY A 63 -9.52 2.46 14.86
CA GLY A 63 -9.77 1.08 15.23
C GLY A 63 -10.48 0.27 14.13
N THR A 64 -10.91 0.87 13.02
CA THR A 64 -11.47 0.13 11.89
C THR A 64 -10.42 -0.82 11.31
N THR A 65 -10.81 -2.06 11.05
CA THR A 65 -9.93 -3.07 10.47
C THR A 65 -9.47 -2.67 9.07
N VAL A 66 -8.16 -2.65 8.89
CA VAL A 66 -7.48 -2.47 7.61
C VAL A 66 -7.13 -3.85 7.06
N ILE A 67 -7.56 -4.10 5.83
CA ILE A 67 -7.27 -5.33 5.08
C ILE A 67 -6.34 -4.99 3.92
N SER A 68 -5.67 -5.99 3.36
CA SER A 68 -4.87 -5.75 2.15
C SER A 68 -5.79 -5.38 0.98
N ALA A 69 -5.42 -4.36 0.23
CA ALA A 69 -6.08 -3.94 -1.00
C ALA A 69 -5.94 -4.99 -2.11
N VAL A 70 -4.89 -5.82 -2.05
CA VAL A 70 -4.61 -6.90 -3.02
C VAL A 70 -4.11 -8.13 -2.30
N ASP A 71 -4.25 -9.29 -2.94
CA ASP A 71 -3.52 -10.49 -2.52
C ASP A 71 -2.00 -10.27 -2.68
N GLY A 72 -1.19 -10.77 -1.76
CA GLY A 72 0.25 -10.55 -1.85
C GLY A 72 1.03 -10.97 -0.61
N PHE A 73 2.34 -10.71 -0.67
CA PHE A 73 3.28 -11.05 0.38
C PHE A 73 3.67 -9.81 1.17
N VAL A 74 3.65 -9.91 2.50
CA VAL A 74 4.20 -8.85 3.35
C VAL A 74 5.72 -8.89 3.22
N ILE A 75 6.28 -7.84 2.61
CA ILE A 75 7.73 -7.68 2.42
C ILE A 75 8.36 -6.76 3.46
N PHE A 76 7.54 -5.95 4.14
CA PHE A 76 8.01 -5.07 5.21
C PHE A 76 6.93 -4.82 6.25
N LYS A 77 7.34 -4.78 7.51
CA LYS A 77 6.52 -4.36 8.65
C LYS A 77 7.45 -3.68 9.66
N GLY A 78 7.08 -2.49 10.10
CA GLY A 78 7.90 -1.77 11.07
C GLY A 78 7.36 -0.41 11.44
N HIS A 79 8.22 0.38 12.08
CA HIS A 79 7.95 1.77 12.39
C HIS A 79 8.82 2.68 11.52
N VAL A 80 8.23 3.70 10.91
CA VAL A 80 8.93 4.72 10.11
C VAL A 80 8.53 6.08 10.63
N GLU A 81 9.47 7.00 10.84
CA GLU A 81 9.21 8.29 11.52
C GLU A 81 8.00 9.05 10.98
N LYS A 82 7.91 9.21 9.65
CA LYS A 82 6.76 9.90 9.02
C LYS A 82 5.50 9.02 8.94
N GLY A 83 5.65 7.71 8.76
CA GLY A 83 4.54 6.78 8.52
C GLY A 83 3.93 6.17 9.78
N GLY A 84 4.57 6.31 10.95
CA GLY A 84 4.21 5.56 12.14
C GLY A 84 4.40 4.05 11.94
N ASN A 85 3.44 3.23 12.37
CA ASN A 85 3.46 1.80 12.06
C ASN A 85 3.00 1.57 10.63
N VAL A 86 3.79 0.81 9.88
CA VAL A 86 3.61 0.62 8.45
C VAL A 86 3.71 -0.86 8.07
N VAL A 87 3.05 -1.20 6.97
CA VAL A 87 3.14 -2.50 6.31
C VAL A 87 3.29 -2.26 4.81
N ALA A 88 4.18 -3.01 4.16
CA ALA A 88 4.28 -3.03 2.70
C ALA A 88 4.01 -4.44 2.17
N VAL A 89 3.11 -4.54 1.19
CA VAL A 89 2.71 -5.78 0.55
C VAL A 89 3.16 -5.76 -0.91
N LEU A 90 3.92 -6.77 -1.31
CA LEU A 90 4.20 -7.06 -2.71
C LEU A 90 3.01 -7.81 -3.31
N GLY A 91 2.27 -7.12 -4.17
CA GLY A 91 1.11 -7.64 -4.88
C GLY A 91 1.41 -8.04 -6.33
N PRO A 92 0.36 -8.35 -7.10
CA PRO A 92 0.45 -8.64 -8.53
C PRO A 92 1.12 -7.50 -9.29
N LYS A 93 1.65 -7.81 -10.48
CA LYS A 93 2.35 -6.84 -11.33
C LYS A 93 3.58 -6.20 -10.68
N TRP A 94 4.18 -6.87 -9.69
CA TRP A 94 5.31 -6.39 -8.92
C TRP A 94 5.07 -5.05 -8.21
N ARG A 95 3.80 -4.74 -7.89
CA ARG A 95 3.43 -3.48 -7.24
C ARG A 95 3.55 -3.60 -5.73
N ILE A 96 4.03 -2.53 -5.10
CA ILE A 96 4.11 -2.45 -3.64
C ILE A 96 2.95 -1.59 -3.13
N HIS A 97 2.14 -2.18 -2.27
CA HIS A 97 1.03 -1.53 -1.58
C HIS A 97 1.48 -1.17 -0.17
N TYR A 98 1.57 0.13 0.09
CA TYR A 98 2.08 0.68 1.34
C TYR A 98 0.93 1.22 2.20
N TYR A 99 0.88 0.75 3.44
CA TYR A 99 -0.12 1.16 4.44
C TYR A 99 0.60 1.86 5.59
N ALA A 100 0.15 3.06 5.94
CA ALA A 100 0.74 3.87 6.99
C ALA A 100 -0.27 4.19 8.10
N HIS A 101 0.27 4.73 9.19
CA HIS A 101 -0.48 5.19 10.34
C HIS A 101 -1.35 4.08 10.96
N LEU A 102 -0.84 2.85 10.97
CA LEU A 102 -1.56 1.71 11.53
C LEU A 102 -1.45 1.68 13.07
N ILE A 103 -2.46 1.11 13.71
CA ILE A 103 -2.47 0.78 15.13
C ILE A 103 -2.85 -0.69 15.34
N GLY A 104 -2.41 -1.26 16.45
CA GLY A 104 -2.63 -2.66 16.78
C GLY A 104 -1.32 -3.40 17.04
N LYS A 105 -1.28 -4.08 18.18
CA LYS A 105 -0.11 -4.86 18.63
C LYS A 105 -0.07 -6.27 18.04
N TYR A 106 -1.21 -6.77 17.56
CA TYR A 106 -1.43 -8.16 17.16
C TYR A 106 -1.56 -8.30 15.64
N TRP A 107 -0.82 -9.24 15.08
CA TRP A 107 -0.95 -9.74 13.71
C TRP A 107 -2.11 -10.75 13.68
N PRO A 108 -3.06 -10.77 12.72
CA PRO A 108 -3.09 -10.20 11.36
C PRO A 108 -4.05 -8.99 11.18
N VAL A 109 -4.55 -8.38 12.26
CA VAL A 109 -5.57 -7.32 12.18
C VAL A 109 -4.92 -5.95 12.41
N CYS A 110 -4.55 -5.28 11.32
CA CYS A 110 -4.14 -3.88 11.38
C CYS A 110 -5.38 -3.00 11.55
N ARG A 111 -5.30 -1.93 12.33
CA ARG A 111 -6.41 -1.00 12.53
C ARG A 111 -6.01 0.41 12.09
N ALA A 112 -6.95 1.14 11.50
CA ALA A 112 -6.72 2.51 11.04
C ALA A 112 -6.54 3.46 12.24
N ARG A 113 -5.59 4.40 12.12
CA ARG A 113 -5.48 5.55 13.02
C ARG A 113 -5.99 6.78 12.29
N ARG A 114 -6.65 7.67 13.01
CA ARG A 114 -7.06 8.98 12.49
C ARG A 114 -5.81 9.82 12.27
N SER A 115 -5.49 10.13 11.02
CA SER A 115 -4.62 11.26 10.71
C SER A 115 -5.47 12.52 10.88
N ASN A 116 -5.30 13.23 12.00
CA ASN A 116 -5.92 14.54 12.21
C ASN A 116 -5.04 15.69 11.69
N ARG A 117 -4.12 15.41 10.77
CA ARG A 117 -3.23 16.41 10.18
C ARG A 117 -3.31 16.33 8.66
N TYR A 118 -3.47 17.51 8.05
CA TYR A 118 -3.58 17.83 6.63
C TYR A 118 -5.00 18.03 6.07
N PHE A 119 -5.66 19.07 6.62
CA PHE A 119 -6.54 20.00 5.90
C PHE A 119 -6.32 21.46 6.37
N ARG A 120 -5.10 21.79 6.81
CA ARG A 120 -4.62 23.15 7.06
C ARG A 120 -3.20 23.28 6.56
#